data_AF-A0A9K3CTN6-F1
#
_entry.id   AF-A0A9K3CTN6-F1
#
_cell.length_a   1.000
_cell.length_b   1.000
_cell.length_c   1.000
_cell.angle_alpha   90.00
_cell.angle_beta   90.00
_cell.angle_gamma   90.00
#
_symmetry.space_group_name_H-M   'P 1'
#
loop_
_entity.id
_entity.type
_entity.pdbx_description
1 polymer ?
#
loop_
_entity_poly.entity_id
_entity_poly.type
_entity_poly.pdbx_seq_one_letter_code
_entity_poly.pdbx_strand_id
1 'polypeptide(L)'
;MLETARALNTTGLVDAGYEYLVLDDCWQAETRTPDGSLQSDPERFPHGLLWLSEQVAEYGLKLGAYTDYGTQTCQERPGSLGHYAEDAQFFADNNIQYLKVDTCHTQDLDPRVQYPLFQQALIDTGAPILFSMCNWGLHDPWEWAQDVANMWRIGFDIQAWWFSIDRVIGTMRTLGPYSEPSAWNDPDMLEVGVADLSE
;
A
#
# COMPACT_ATOMS: atom_id res chain seq x y z
N MET A 1 -3.44 14.44 6.27
CA MET A 1 -3.96 14.13 4.92
C MET A 1 -4.28 15.36 4.09
N LEU A 2 -5.30 16.17 4.41
CA LEU A 2 -5.65 17.32 3.57
C LEU A 2 -4.55 18.39 3.48
N GLU A 3 -3.84 18.65 4.58
CA GLU A 3 -2.67 19.54 4.56
C GLU A 3 -1.56 18.99 3.65
N THR A 4 -1.33 17.68 3.67
CA THR A 4 -0.38 16.99 2.79
C THR A 4 -0.81 17.08 1.32
N ALA A 5 -2.10 16.84 1.01
CA ALA A 5 -2.64 16.96 -0.33
C ALA A 5 -2.44 18.38 -0.89
N ARG A 6 -2.78 19.39 -0.08
CA ARG A 6 -2.53 20.80 -0.41
C ARG A 6 -1.05 21.09 -0.61
N ALA A 7 -0.17 20.56 0.23
CA ALA A 7 1.27 20.75 0.11
C ALA A 7 1.77 20.16 -1.22
N LEU A 8 1.47 18.90 -1.52
CA LEU A 8 1.85 18.23 -2.78
C LEU A 8 1.41 19.04 -4.01
N ASN A 9 0.20 19.59 -3.98
CA ASN A 9 -0.32 20.42 -5.06
C ASN A 9 0.41 21.78 -5.14
N THR A 10 0.53 22.50 -4.02
CA THR A 10 1.06 23.87 -4.00
C THR A 10 2.58 23.97 -4.13
N THR A 11 3.33 22.91 -3.83
CA THR A 11 4.78 22.84 -4.03
C THR A 11 5.19 22.37 -5.42
N GLY A 12 4.22 22.01 -6.28
CA GLY A 12 4.47 21.53 -7.63
C GLY A 12 4.83 20.04 -7.73
N LEU A 13 4.67 19.26 -6.65
CA LEU A 13 4.93 17.81 -6.68
C LEU A 13 3.87 17.08 -7.51
N VAL A 14 2.61 17.53 -7.50
CA VAL A 14 1.58 16.99 -8.41
C VAL A 14 2.01 17.19 -9.87
N ASP A 15 2.47 18.39 -10.24
CA ASP A 15 2.97 18.68 -11.60
C ASP A 15 4.23 17.86 -11.96
N ALA A 16 5.01 17.46 -10.96
CA ALA A 16 6.18 16.60 -11.12
C ALA A 16 5.82 15.10 -11.24
N GLY A 17 4.55 14.72 -11.10
CA GLY A 17 4.06 13.34 -11.26
C GLY A 17 3.78 12.58 -9.96
N TYR A 18 3.80 13.24 -8.80
CA TYR A 18 3.35 12.61 -7.55
C TYR A 18 1.82 12.60 -7.52
N GLU A 19 1.23 11.49 -7.96
CA GLU A 19 -0.22 11.37 -8.13
C GLU A 19 -0.93 10.67 -6.97
N TYR A 20 -0.23 9.89 -6.15
CA TYR A 20 -0.83 9.09 -5.08
C TYR A 20 -0.54 9.68 -3.70
N LEU A 21 -1.59 9.81 -2.89
CA LEU A 21 -1.48 10.06 -1.45
C LEU A 21 -2.00 8.82 -0.73
N VAL A 22 -1.09 8.01 -0.20
CA VAL A 22 -1.40 6.68 0.35
C VAL A 22 -1.50 6.74 1.88
N LEU A 23 -2.61 6.27 2.43
CA LEU A 23 -2.72 5.96 3.86
C LEU A 23 -1.98 4.66 4.14
N ASP A 24 -0.96 4.72 4.99
CA ASP A 24 -0.30 3.52 5.53
C ASP A 24 -1.10 2.96 6.73
N ASP A 25 -0.50 2.10 7.55
CA ASP A 25 -1.18 1.42 8.67
C ASP A 25 -1.87 2.39 9.66
N CYS A 26 -2.75 1.85 10.50
CA CYS A 26 -3.51 2.57 11.53
C CYS A 26 -4.59 3.55 11.06
N TRP A 27 -5.09 3.43 9.82
CA TRP A 27 -6.29 4.17 9.39
C TRP A 27 -7.59 3.48 9.81
N GLN A 28 -7.55 2.15 9.97
CA GLN A 28 -8.69 1.32 10.35
C GLN A 28 -9.10 1.62 11.79
N ALA A 29 -10.39 1.42 12.10
CA ALA A 29 -10.80 1.28 13.50
C ALA A 29 -10.14 0.02 14.12
N GLU A 30 -10.10 -0.04 15.45
CA GLU A 30 -9.48 -1.18 16.15
C GLU A 30 -10.17 -2.51 15.88
N THR A 31 -11.47 -2.49 15.58
CA THR A 31 -12.25 -3.68 15.26
C THR A 31 -13.10 -3.46 13.99
N ARG A 32 -13.40 -4.56 13.31
CA ARG A 32 -14.45 -4.60 12.29
C ARG A 32 -15.80 -4.24 12.92
N THR A 33 -16.75 -3.85 12.08
CA THR A 33 -18.15 -3.65 12.50
C THR A 33 -18.76 -4.99 12.97
N PRO A 34 -19.90 -4.99 13.69
CA PRO A 34 -20.51 -6.23 14.18
C PRO A 34 -20.89 -7.27 13.10
N ASP A 35 -21.09 -6.83 11.86
CA ASP A 35 -21.33 -7.67 10.68
C ASP A 35 -20.05 -8.12 9.95
N GLY A 36 -18.87 -7.74 10.46
CA GLY A 36 -17.57 -8.16 9.95
C GLY A 36 -16.97 -7.25 8.88
N SER A 37 -17.60 -6.13 8.56
CA SER A 37 -17.08 -5.19 7.57
C SER A 37 -15.89 -4.37 8.10
N LEU A 38 -14.97 -4.05 7.19
CA LEU A 38 -13.88 -3.12 7.44
C LEU A 38 -14.43 -1.70 7.62
N GLN A 39 -13.81 -0.90 8.48
CA GLN A 39 -14.19 0.49 8.72
C GLN A 39 -12.95 1.33 9.07
N SER A 40 -12.96 2.59 8.63
CA SER A 40 -11.98 3.58 9.08
C SER A 40 -12.25 3.98 10.52
N ASP A 41 -11.22 4.39 11.25
CA ASP A 41 -11.34 4.93 12.60
C ASP A 41 -12.28 6.15 12.59
N PRO A 42 -13.42 6.14 13.32
CA PRO A 42 -14.42 7.20 13.25
C PRO A 42 -13.99 8.50 13.93
N GLU A 43 -12.98 8.48 14.81
CA GLU A 43 -12.42 9.68 15.42
C GLU A 43 -11.42 10.36 14.48
N ARG A 44 -10.58 9.57 13.79
CA ARG A 44 -9.58 10.05 12.84
C ARG A 44 -10.20 10.43 11.49
N PHE A 45 -11.22 9.68 11.06
CA PHE A 45 -11.93 9.84 9.79
C PHE A 45 -13.43 10.05 10.03
N PRO A 46 -13.84 11.16 10.68
CA PRO A 46 -15.24 11.40 11.04
C PRO A 46 -16.18 11.57 9.83
N HIS A 47 -15.62 11.74 8.63
CA HIS A 47 -16.36 11.81 7.37
C HIS A 47 -16.18 10.56 6.49
N GLY A 48 -15.42 9.56 6.95
CA GLY A 48 -15.12 8.34 6.19
C GLY A 48 -14.08 8.54 5.07
N LEU A 49 -13.68 7.43 4.44
CA LEU A 49 -12.66 7.43 3.39
C LEU A 49 -13.18 7.91 2.04
N LEU A 50 -14.45 7.65 1.69
CA LEU A 50 -15.04 8.16 0.46
C LEU A 50 -15.00 9.68 0.41
N TRP A 51 -15.41 10.36 1.49
CA TRP A 51 -15.28 11.82 1.56
C TRP A 51 -13.82 12.26 1.43
N LEU A 52 -12.89 11.56 2.09
CA LEU A 52 -11.47 11.88 2.00
C LEU A 52 -10.94 11.72 0.57
N SER A 53 -11.32 10.66 -0.15
CA SER A 53 -10.87 10.45 -1.53
C SER A 53 -11.41 11.54 -2.46
N GLU A 54 -12.66 11.97 -2.28
CA GLU A 54 -13.24 13.11 -2.99
C GLU A 54 -12.47 14.41 -2.68
N GLN A 55 -12.13 14.67 -1.41
CA GLN A 55 -11.36 15.87 -1.06
C GLN A 55 -9.93 15.84 -1.61
N VAL A 56 -9.29 14.67 -1.64
CA VAL A 56 -7.94 14.51 -2.20
C VAL A 56 -7.95 14.71 -3.72
N ALA A 57 -9.02 14.29 -4.41
CA ALA A 57 -9.19 14.48 -5.84
C ALA A 57 -9.23 15.96 -6.26
N GLU A 58 -9.76 16.85 -5.42
CA GLU A 58 -9.76 18.31 -5.66
C GLU A 58 -8.33 18.90 -5.80
N TYR A 59 -7.31 18.20 -5.31
CA TYR A 59 -5.90 18.58 -5.43
C TYR A 59 -5.18 17.90 -6.61
N GLY A 60 -5.90 17.15 -7.45
CA GLY A 60 -5.34 16.39 -8.57
C GLY A 60 -4.64 15.08 -8.13
N LEU A 61 -4.96 14.58 -6.94
CA LEU A 61 -4.36 13.39 -6.35
C LEU A 61 -5.35 12.21 -6.30
N LYS A 62 -4.82 11.01 -6.20
CA LYS A 62 -5.53 9.75 -6.03
C LYS A 62 -5.29 9.24 -4.61
N LEU A 63 -6.34 8.82 -3.90
CA LEU A 63 -6.19 8.26 -2.56
C LEU A 63 -5.76 6.79 -2.64
N GLY A 64 -4.73 6.44 -1.88
CA GLY A 64 -4.35 5.05 -1.62
C GLY A 64 -4.66 4.63 -0.19
N ALA A 65 -4.71 3.33 0.04
CA ALA A 65 -4.88 2.74 1.37
C ALA A 65 -3.91 1.57 1.59
N TYR A 66 -3.95 1.05 2.80
CA TYR A 66 -3.13 -0.05 3.27
C TYR A 66 -3.99 -1.14 3.91
N THR A 67 -3.61 -2.39 3.72
CA THR A 67 -4.11 -3.52 4.50
C THR A 67 -3.02 -4.60 4.59
N ASP A 68 -3.39 -5.75 5.10
CA ASP A 68 -2.55 -6.93 5.25
C ASP A 68 -3.30 -8.16 4.75
N TYR A 69 -2.62 -9.11 4.09
CA TYR A 69 -3.28 -10.35 3.70
C TYR A 69 -3.48 -11.35 4.85
N GLY A 70 -2.88 -11.11 6.02
CA GLY A 70 -3.05 -11.84 7.27
C GLY A 70 -4.25 -11.38 8.11
N THR A 71 -4.36 -11.90 9.34
CA THR A 71 -5.52 -11.62 10.21
C THR A 71 -5.53 -10.20 10.78
N GLN A 72 -4.34 -9.63 10.94
CA GLN A 72 -4.13 -8.30 11.47
C GLN A 72 -2.98 -7.64 10.71
N THR A 73 -3.05 -6.32 10.60
CA THR A 73 -1.94 -5.53 10.09
C THR A 73 -0.73 -5.60 11.01
N CYS A 74 0.42 -5.12 10.55
CA CYS A 74 1.62 -5.04 11.37
C CYS A 74 1.43 -4.20 12.65
N GLN A 75 0.49 -3.25 12.67
CA GLN A 75 0.08 -2.49 13.87
C GLN A 75 -1.19 -3.02 14.55
N GLU A 76 -1.48 -4.31 14.38
CA GLU A 76 -2.55 -5.05 15.06
C GLU A 76 -3.98 -4.53 14.76
N ARG A 77 -4.17 -3.81 13.65
CA ARG A 77 -5.50 -3.45 13.12
C ARG A 77 -6.10 -4.61 12.32
N PRO A 78 -7.42 -4.63 12.02
CA PRO A 78 -7.99 -5.71 11.22
C PRO A 78 -7.31 -5.86 9.85
N GLY A 79 -6.76 -7.05 9.59
CA GLY A 79 -6.25 -7.46 8.27
C GLY A 79 -7.35 -8.13 7.44
N SER A 80 -7.03 -8.47 6.20
CA SER A 80 -8.02 -8.92 5.21
C SER A 80 -8.14 -10.43 5.06
N LEU A 81 -7.38 -11.26 5.81
CA LEU A 81 -7.50 -12.72 5.71
C LEU A 81 -8.93 -13.19 5.98
N GLY A 82 -9.51 -13.92 5.02
CA GLY A 82 -10.89 -14.40 5.08
C GLY A 82 -11.96 -13.38 4.67
N HIS A 83 -11.55 -12.17 4.28
CA HIS A 83 -12.43 -11.05 3.90
C HIS A 83 -12.00 -10.37 2.59
N TYR A 84 -11.20 -11.03 1.73
CA TYR A 84 -10.63 -10.38 0.54
C TYR A 84 -11.70 -9.79 -0.40
N ALA A 85 -12.81 -10.48 -0.62
CA ALA A 85 -13.88 -10.00 -1.50
C ALA A 85 -14.59 -8.77 -0.90
N GLU A 86 -14.96 -8.85 0.38
CA GLU A 86 -15.65 -7.78 1.10
C GLU A 86 -14.75 -6.54 1.24
N ASP A 87 -13.48 -6.74 1.59
CA ASP A 87 -12.53 -5.64 1.77
C ASP A 87 -12.13 -5.02 0.42
N ALA A 88 -11.97 -5.81 -0.64
CA ALA A 88 -11.77 -5.28 -1.98
C ALA A 88 -12.93 -4.37 -2.40
N GLN A 89 -14.17 -4.81 -2.17
CA GLN A 89 -15.35 -3.99 -2.45
C GLN A 89 -15.39 -2.74 -1.59
N PHE A 90 -15.02 -2.82 -0.31
CA PHE A 90 -14.89 -1.64 0.56
C PHE A 90 -13.91 -0.61 -0.04
N PHE A 91 -12.74 -1.04 -0.53
CA PHE A 91 -11.78 -0.13 -1.14
C PHE A 91 -12.33 0.51 -2.43
N ALA A 92 -13.00 -0.27 -3.27
CA ALA A 92 -13.66 0.23 -4.48
C ALA A 92 -14.75 1.26 -4.14
N ASP A 93 -15.62 0.96 -3.17
CA ASP A 93 -16.71 1.83 -2.73
C ASP A 93 -16.22 3.16 -2.12
N ASN A 94 -15.01 3.17 -1.56
CA ASN A 94 -14.35 4.37 -1.04
C ASN A 94 -13.47 5.09 -2.06
N ASN A 95 -13.51 4.67 -3.33
CA ASN A 95 -12.72 5.22 -4.43
C ASN A 95 -11.19 5.23 -4.13
N ILE A 96 -10.71 4.14 -3.53
CA ILE A 96 -9.27 3.89 -3.37
C ILE A 96 -8.70 3.44 -4.71
N GLN A 97 -7.55 4.00 -5.10
CA GLN A 97 -6.93 3.76 -6.41
C GLN A 97 -5.51 3.16 -6.30
N TYR A 98 -5.04 2.93 -5.07
CA TYR A 98 -3.78 2.28 -4.76
C TYR A 98 -3.97 1.48 -3.47
N LEU A 99 -3.57 0.21 -3.45
CA LEU A 99 -3.63 -0.62 -2.25
C LEU A 99 -2.26 -1.24 -1.97
N LYS A 100 -1.65 -0.85 -0.84
CA LYS A 100 -0.50 -1.54 -0.25
C LYS A 100 -1.03 -2.73 0.58
N VAL A 101 -0.50 -3.94 0.35
CA VAL A 101 -0.90 -5.15 1.08
C VAL A 101 0.30 -5.83 1.71
N ASP A 102 0.36 -5.78 3.04
CA ASP A 102 1.44 -6.32 3.87
C ASP A 102 1.28 -7.82 4.18
N THR A 103 2.23 -8.38 4.93
CA THR A 103 2.41 -9.82 5.21
C THR A 103 2.58 -10.16 6.70
N CYS A 104 2.02 -9.36 7.60
CA CYS A 104 2.01 -9.64 9.04
C CYS A 104 0.86 -10.60 9.44
N HIS A 105 1.03 -11.36 10.53
CA HIS A 105 -0.02 -12.25 11.09
C HIS A 105 -0.66 -13.22 10.06
N THR A 106 0.15 -13.79 9.18
CA THR A 106 -0.29 -14.56 8.00
C THR A 106 -0.58 -16.03 8.28
N GLN A 107 -0.38 -16.51 9.51
CA GLN A 107 -0.55 -17.92 9.89
C GLN A 107 0.27 -18.89 9.01
N ASP A 108 1.48 -18.48 8.60
CA ASP A 108 2.37 -19.23 7.71
C ASP A 108 1.74 -19.61 6.34
N LEU A 109 0.71 -18.88 5.90
CA LEU A 109 0.09 -19.08 4.59
C LEU A 109 1.03 -18.67 3.45
N ASP A 110 0.99 -19.44 2.36
CA ASP A 110 1.84 -19.20 1.18
C ASP A 110 1.44 -17.88 0.46
N PRO A 111 2.35 -16.89 0.37
CA PRO A 111 2.06 -15.63 -0.32
C PRO A 111 1.74 -15.84 -1.82
N ARG A 112 2.26 -16.90 -2.45
CA ARG A 112 1.97 -17.26 -3.85
C ARG A 112 0.54 -17.73 -4.05
N VAL A 113 -0.20 -17.96 -2.96
CA VAL A 113 -1.64 -18.26 -2.99
C VAL A 113 -2.43 -17.04 -2.51
N GLN A 114 -2.02 -16.39 -1.42
CA GLN A 114 -2.82 -15.31 -0.82
C GLN A 114 -2.87 -14.04 -1.69
N TYR A 115 -1.73 -13.60 -2.24
CA TYR A 115 -1.71 -12.41 -3.09
C TYR A 115 -2.54 -12.58 -4.37
N PRO A 116 -2.48 -13.71 -5.11
CA PRO A 116 -3.38 -13.94 -6.25
C PRO A 116 -4.87 -13.98 -5.87
N LEU A 117 -5.23 -14.53 -4.71
CA LEU A 117 -6.62 -14.50 -4.25
C LEU A 117 -7.10 -13.07 -4.02
N PHE A 118 -6.26 -12.23 -3.41
CA PHE A 118 -6.59 -10.82 -3.19
C PHE A 118 -6.58 -10.02 -4.51
N GLN A 119 -5.63 -10.29 -5.41
CA GLN A 119 -5.62 -9.72 -6.77
C GLN A 119 -6.96 -9.98 -7.46
N GLN A 120 -7.43 -11.24 -7.45
CA GLN A 120 -8.69 -11.60 -8.09
C GLN A 120 -9.86 -10.85 -7.46
N ALA A 121 -9.90 -10.75 -6.13
CA ALA A 121 -10.93 -9.97 -5.45
C ALA A 121 -10.92 -8.49 -5.86
N LEU A 122 -9.74 -7.86 -6.03
CA LEU A 122 -9.62 -6.49 -6.53
C LEU A 122 -10.12 -6.37 -7.98
N ILE A 123 -9.74 -7.32 -8.86
CA ILE A 123 -10.20 -7.36 -10.25
C ILE A 123 -11.72 -7.48 -10.32
N ASP A 124 -12.32 -8.31 -9.48
CA ASP A 124 -13.76 -8.59 -9.47
C ASP A 124 -14.61 -7.36 -9.10
N THR A 125 -14.03 -6.37 -8.41
CA THR A 125 -14.70 -5.08 -8.14
C THR A 125 -14.90 -4.23 -9.40
N GLY A 126 -14.08 -4.44 -10.43
CA GLY A 126 -14.02 -3.60 -11.63
C GLY A 126 -13.40 -2.21 -11.41
N ALA A 127 -12.95 -1.87 -10.20
CA ALA A 127 -12.28 -0.62 -9.91
C ALA A 127 -10.78 -0.67 -10.30
N PRO A 128 -10.22 0.41 -10.87
CA PRO A 128 -8.80 0.47 -11.23
C PRO A 128 -7.93 0.76 -9.99
N ILE A 129 -7.63 -0.28 -9.23
CA ILE A 129 -6.79 -0.20 -8.02
C ILE A 129 -5.38 -0.70 -8.34
N LEU A 130 -4.36 0.17 -8.19
CA LEU A 130 -2.96 -0.25 -8.30
C LEU A 130 -2.62 -1.16 -7.12
N PHE A 131 -2.12 -2.36 -7.40
CA PHE A 131 -1.81 -3.35 -6.38
C PHE A 131 -0.31 -3.37 -6.03
N SER A 132 0.01 -3.03 -4.79
CA SER A 132 1.37 -2.95 -4.25
C SER A 132 1.58 -4.01 -3.18
N MET A 133 2.36 -5.05 -3.49
CA MET A 133 2.71 -6.10 -2.54
C MET A 133 3.81 -5.65 -1.58
N CYS A 134 3.57 -5.72 -0.28
CA CYS A 134 4.54 -5.46 0.76
C CYS A 134 4.90 -6.77 1.49
N ASN A 135 5.63 -7.65 0.81
CA ASN A 135 6.08 -8.93 1.40
C ASN A 135 7.58 -8.94 1.73
N TRP A 136 8.21 -7.77 1.80
CA TRP A 136 9.62 -7.55 2.16
C TRP A 136 10.65 -8.38 1.37
N GLY A 137 10.33 -8.78 0.13
CA GLY A 137 11.19 -9.63 -0.70
C GLY A 137 11.16 -11.12 -0.31
N LEU A 138 10.31 -11.53 0.64
CA LEU A 138 10.20 -12.92 1.07
C LEU A 138 9.61 -13.79 -0.05
N HIS A 139 10.18 -14.99 -0.22
CA HIS A 139 9.79 -15.93 -1.28
C HIS A 139 10.01 -15.41 -2.71
N ASP A 140 10.95 -14.47 -2.87
CA ASP A 140 11.48 -14.01 -4.15
C ASP A 140 10.37 -13.48 -5.09
N PRO A 141 9.60 -12.44 -4.69
CA PRO A 141 8.42 -11.97 -5.43
C PRO A 141 8.74 -11.58 -6.88
N TRP A 142 9.95 -11.12 -7.17
CA TRP A 142 10.39 -10.81 -8.52
C TRP A 142 10.32 -12.00 -9.49
N GLU A 143 10.28 -13.25 -9.00
CA GLU A 143 10.16 -14.44 -9.85
C GLU A 143 8.72 -14.80 -10.23
N TRP A 144 7.70 -14.22 -9.59
CA TRP A 144 6.31 -14.66 -9.76
C TRP A 144 5.24 -13.57 -9.65
N ALA A 145 5.54 -12.42 -9.05
CA ALA A 145 4.55 -11.37 -8.78
C ALA A 145 4.22 -10.51 -10.01
N GLN A 146 4.94 -10.66 -11.13
CA GLN A 146 4.71 -9.92 -12.38
C GLN A 146 3.28 -10.06 -12.91
N ASP A 147 2.71 -11.26 -12.80
CA ASP A 147 1.31 -11.53 -13.20
C ASP A 147 0.30 -11.22 -12.09
N VAL A 148 0.76 -10.81 -10.89
CA VAL A 148 -0.05 -10.68 -9.68
C VAL A 148 -0.24 -9.23 -9.26
N ALA A 149 0.82 -8.42 -9.25
CA ALA A 149 0.81 -7.07 -8.71
C ALA A 149 1.58 -6.09 -9.59
N ASN A 150 1.28 -4.80 -9.42
CA ASN A 150 1.95 -3.75 -10.17
C ASN A 150 3.35 -3.44 -9.62
N MET A 151 3.58 -3.74 -8.35
CA MET A 151 4.87 -3.60 -7.69
C MET A 151 4.96 -4.50 -6.46
N TRP A 152 6.20 -4.82 -6.06
CA TRP A 152 6.47 -5.65 -4.88
C TRP A 152 7.73 -5.19 -4.14
N ARG A 153 7.63 -5.09 -2.80
CA ARG A 153 8.76 -4.79 -1.92
C ARG A 153 9.85 -5.85 -2.08
N ILE A 154 11.09 -5.40 -2.27
CA ILE A 154 12.25 -6.28 -2.51
C ILE A 154 13.13 -6.52 -1.27
N GLY A 155 12.75 -5.96 -0.12
CA GLY A 155 13.49 -6.12 1.12
C GLY A 155 12.75 -5.55 2.33
N PHE A 156 13.32 -5.79 3.51
CA PHE A 156 12.86 -5.20 4.77
C PHE A 156 12.83 -3.67 4.73
N ASP A 157 12.06 -3.11 5.66
CA ASP A 157 11.81 -1.68 5.75
C ASP A 157 13.10 -0.87 5.73
N ILE A 158 13.06 0.18 4.92
CA ILE A 158 14.09 1.21 4.89
C ILE A 158 14.06 1.98 6.20
N GLN A 159 15.21 2.58 6.52
CA GLN A 159 15.38 3.51 7.62
C GLN A 159 16.24 4.67 7.12
N ALA A 160 16.05 5.84 7.70
CA ALA A 160 16.77 7.08 7.35
C ALA A 160 18.25 7.10 7.79
N TRP A 161 19.04 6.11 7.37
CA TRP A 161 20.49 6.05 7.61
C TRP A 161 21.20 5.31 6.48
N TRP A 162 22.47 5.68 6.25
CA TRP A 162 23.17 5.30 5.03
C TRP A 162 23.31 3.78 4.82
N PHE A 163 23.48 3.02 5.90
CA PHE A 163 23.58 1.56 5.80
C PHE A 163 22.30 0.92 5.24
N SER A 164 21.12 1.44 5.61
CA SER A 164 19.86 0.93 5.06
C SER A 164 19.71 1.28 3.58
N ILE A 165 20.11 2.48 3.18
CA ILE A 165 20.07 2.92 1.78
C ILE A 165 21.00 2.07 0.92
N ASP A 166 22.25 1.88 1.35
CA ASP A 166 23.24 1.05 0.65
C ASP A 166 22.76 -0.40 0.50
N ARG A 167 22.15 -0.97 1.54
CA ARG A 167 21.52 -2.30 1.48
C ARG A 167 20.46 -2.39 0.38
N VAL A 168 19.54 -1.43 0.34
CA VAL A 168 18.46 -1.39 -0.66
C VAL A 168 19.01 -1.23 -2.08
N ILE A 169 19.98 -0.32 -2.28
CA ILE A 169 20.66 -0.12 -3.57
C ILE A 169 21.34 -1.42 -4.02
N GLY A 170 22.01 -2.12 -3.09
CA GLY A 170 22.64 -3.40 -3.33
C GLY A 170 21.67 -4.44 -3.87
N THR A 171 20.50 -4.57 -3.26
CA THR A 171 19.44 -5.49 -3.72
C THR A 171 18.85 -5.07 -5.06
N MET A 172 18.53 -3.78 -5.25
CA MET A 172 18.00 -3.28 -6.53
C MET A 172 18.95 -3.56 -7.69
N ARG A 173 20.26 -3.44 -7.48
CA ARG A 173 21.27 -3.70 -8.50
C ARG A 173 21.18 -5.12 -9.07
N THR A 174 20.82 -6.12 -8.25
CA THR A 174 20.70 -7.51 -8.70
C THR A 174 19.35 -7.82 -9.33
N LEU A 175 18.30 -7.06 -8.96
CA LEU A 175 16.93 -7.34 -9.37
C LEU A 175 16.43 -6.48 -10.54
N GLY A 176 17.21 -5.49 -11.00
CA GLY A 176 16.86 -4.62 -12.13
C GLY A 176 16.24 -5.33 -13.36
N PRO A 177 16.75 -6.51 -13.80
CA PRO A 177 16.17 -7.25 -14.93
C PRO A 177 14.72 -7.74 -14.74
N TYR A 178 14.19 -7.77 -13.52
CA TYR A 178 12.82 -8.22 -13.23
C TYR A 178 11.77 -7.09 -13.25
N SER A 179 12.21 -5.84 -13.41
CA SER A 179 11.30 -4.69 -13.55
C SER A 179 10.96 -4.43 -15.02
N GLU A 180 9.67 -4.27 -15.30
CA GLU A 180 9.15 -3.99 -16.63
C GLU A 180 7.86 -3.14 -16.55
N PRO A 181 7.34 -2.59 -17.67
CA PRO A 181 6.14 -1.78 -17.63
C PRO A 181 4.97 -2.48 -16.94
N SER A 182 4.45 -1.85 -15.88
CA SER A 182 3.37 -2.34 -15.02
C SER A 182 3.76 -3.37 -13.96
N ALA A 183 5.06 -3.66 -13.78
CA ALA A 183 5.56 -4.64 -12.82
C ALA A 183 6.94 -4.20 -12.27
N TRP A 184 6.96 -3.60 -11.07
CA TRP A 184 8.15 -2.91 -10.54
C TRP A 184 8.68 -3.51 -9.23
N ASN A 185 10.00 -3.64 -9.14
CA ASN A 185 10.66 -3.81 -7.85
C ASN A 185 10.48 -2.53 -7.02
N ASP A 186 9.98 -2.67 -5.80
CA ASP A 186 9.77 -1.57 -4.85
C ASP A 186 10.91 -1.56 -3.79
N PRO A 187 11.84 -0.57 -3.87
CA PRO A 187 12.91 -0.39 -2.90
C PRO A 187 12.48 0.25 -1.58
N ASP A 188 11.17 0.38 -1.34
CA ASP A 188 10.55 1.08 -0.22
C ASP A 188 10.52 2.61 -0.37
N MET A 189 9.85 3.27 0.59
CA MET A 189 9.56 4.70 0.57
C MET A 189 10.82 5.59 0.62
N LEU A 190 10.71 6.81 0.09
CA LEU A 190 11.79 7.80 0.16
C LEU A 190 11.96 8.36 1.57
N GLU A 191 13.21 8.38 2.06
CA GLU A 191 13.60 8.97 3.35
C GLU A 191 14.15 10.41 3.24
N VAL A 192 13.92 11.05 2.10
CA VAL A 192 14.42 12.42 1.82
C VAL A 192 13.81 13.42 2.81
N GLY A 193 14.68 14.20 3.47
CA GLY A 193 14.26 15.22 4.44
C GLY A 193 14.01 14.69 5.86
N VAL A 194 14.23 13.40 6.11
CA VAL A 194 14.22 12.83 7.46
C VAL A 194 15.59 13.07 8.13
N ALA A 195 15.58 13.44 9.42
CA ALA A 195 16.66 14.16 10.11
C ALA A 195 18.04 13.47 10.14
N ASP A 196 18.10 12.16 9.92
CA ASP A 196 19.32 11.36 10.11
C ASP A 196 20.15 11.16 8.81
N LEU A 197 19.69 11.73 7.68
CA LEU A 197 20.42 11.73 6.41
C LEU A 197 20.97 13.12 6.07
N SER A 198 22.28 13.21 5.81
CA SER A 198 22.86 14.42 5.25
C SER A 198 22.58 14.52 3.75
N GLU A 199 22.53 15.76 3.24
CA GLU A 199 22.58 16.06 1.80
C GLU A 199 23.86 15.54 1.14
#